data_AF-A0A5B9MR74-F1
#
_entry.id   AF-A0A5B9MR74-F1
#
_cell.length_a   1.000
_cell.length_b   1.000
_cell.length_c   1.000
_cell.angle_alpha   90.00
_cell.angle_beta   90.00
_cell.angle_gamma   90.00
#
_symmetry.space_group_name_H-M   'P 1'
#
loop_
_entity.id
_entity.type
_entity.pdbx_description
1 polymer ?
#
loop_
_entity_poly.entity_id
_entity_poly.type
_entity_poly.pdbx_seq_one_letter_code
_entity_poly.pdbx_strand_id
1 'polypeptide(L)'
;MPLDPLNLAPLTDAQSRFRREFNDFARLWQETKEDWRDDRAAEFEREYLAPLGPSLSRFASCLAEFTETLRKSQAAINETDQRSGELY
;
A
#
# COMPACT_ATOMS: atom_id res chain seq x y z
N MET A 1 29.02 -9.49 -10.08
CA MET A 1 28.43 -10.30 -8.99
C MET A 1 26.96 -9.93 -9.02
N PRO A 2 26.03 -10.88 -9.26
CA PRO A 2 24.62 -10.53 -9.42
C PRO A 2 24.10 -9.85 -8.15
N LEU A 3 23.32 -8.78 -8.32
CA LEU A 3 22.71 -8.09 -7.18
C LEU A 3 21.67 -9.01 -6.53
N ASP A 4 21.72 -9.12 -5.20
CA ASP A 4 20.69 -9.83 -4.45
C ASP A 4 19.31 -9.20 -4.72
N PRO A 5 18.26 -10.01 -4.93
CA PRO A 5 16.91 -9.51 -5.17
C PRO A 5 16.45 -8.60 -4.02
N LEU A 6 15.89 -7.44 -4.37
CA LEU A 6 15.32 -6.50 -3.43
C LEU A 6 14.22 -7.20 -2.63
N ASN A 7 14.39 -7.24 -1.30
CA ASN A 7 13.37 -7.80 -0.42
C ASN A 7 12.20 -6.81 -0.28
N LEU A 8 11.13 -7.05 -1.03
CA LEU A 8 9.91 -6.24 -1.00
C LEU A 8 8.88 -6.73 0.04
N ALA A 9 9.14 -7.85 0.72
CA ALA A 9 8.20 -8.43 1.69
C ALA A 9 7.80 -7.45 2.81
N PRO A 10 8.71 -6.64 3.40
CA PRO A 10 8.33 -5.68 4.44
C PRO A 10 7.31 -4.64 3.98
N LEU A 11 7.41 -4.18 2.72
CA LEU A 11 6.48 -3.19 2.15
C LEU A 11 5.11 -3.82 1.90
N THR A 12 5.06 -5.03 1.34
CA THR A 12 3.80 -5.75 1.11
C THR A 12 3.11 -6.16 2.40
N ASP A 13 3.89 -6.52 3.43
CA ASP A 13 3.39 -6.86 4.75
C ASP A 13 2.79 -5.63 5.46
N ALA A 14 3.49 -4.49 5.40
CA ALA A 14 2.99 -3.23 5.93
C ALA A 14 1.66 -2.84 5.25
N GLN A 15 1.57 -2.95 3.92
CA GLN A 15 0.32 -2.70 3.19
C GLN A 15 -0.83 -3.59 3.65
N SER A 16 -0.55 -4.89 3.82
CA SER A 16 -1.53 -5.87 4.25
C SER A 16 -2.02 -5.61 5.66
N ARG A 17 -1.12 -5.20 6.57
CA ARG A 17 -1.46 -4.77 7.94
C ARG A 17 -2.34 -3.53 7.91
N PHE A 18 -1.93 -2.47 7.21
CA PHE A 18 -2.73 -1.23 7.11
C PHE A 18 -4.15 -1.48 6.58
N ARG A 19 -4.31 -2.33 5.56
CA ARG A 19 -5.63 -2.69 5.04
C ARG A 19 -6.50 -3.39 6.09
N ARG A 20 -5.90 -4.26 6.90
CA ARG A 20 -6.61 -4.96 7.99
C ARG A 20 -7.06 -3.97 9.06
N GLU A 21 -6.15 -3.15 9.56
CA GLU A 21 -6.45 -2.12 10.57
C GLU A 21 -7.56 -1.17 10.09
N PHE A 22 -7.55 -0.80 8.81
CA PHE A 22 -8.61 0.03 8.23
C PHE A 22 -9.98 -0.68 8.21
N ASN A 23 -10.01 -1.97 7.88
CA ASN A 23 -11.26 -2.74 7.92
C ASN A 23 -11.79 -2.89 9.35
N ASP A 24 -10.89 -3.08 10.33
CA ASP A 24 -11.25 -3.17 11.74
C ASP A 24 -11.79 -1.83 12.25
N PHE A 25 -11.15 -0.72 11.87
CA PHE A 25 -11.66 0.63 12.11
C PHE A 25 -13.04 0.86 11.47
N ALA A 26 -13.23 0.45 10.22
CA ALA A 26 -14.52 0.59 9.54
C ALA A 26 -15.62 -0.21 10.24
N ARG A 27 -15.31 -1.40 10.77
CA ARG A 27 -16.25 -2.19 11.58
C ARG A 27 -16.60 -1.47 12.88
N LEU A 28 -15.59 -0.99 13.62
CA LEU A 28 -15.81 -0.22 14.84
C LEU A 28 -16.69 1.02 14.59
N TRP A 29 -16.51 1.69 13.45
CA TRP A 29 -17.39 2.78 13.04
C TRP A 29 -18.84 2.33 12.84
N GLN A 30 -19.07 1.20 12.16
CA GLN A 30 -20.43 0.67 11.98
C GLN A 30 -21.11 0.34 13.31
N GLU A 31 -20.37 -0.16 14.29
CA GLU A 31 -20.90 -0.41 15.63
C GLU A 31 -21.19 0.91 16.36
N THR A 32 -20.26 1.87 16.30
CA THR A 32 -20.39 3.16 17.00
C THR A 32 -21.57 3.98 16.49
N LYS A 33 -21.85 3.98 15.18
CA LYS A 33 -22.97 4.74 14.60
C LYS A 33 -24.35 4.19 15.02
N GLU A 34 -24.41 2.97 15.59
CA GLU A 34 -25.67 2.44 16.12
C GLU A 34 -26.18 3.32 17.26
N ASP A 35 -25.27 3.84 18.09
CA ASP A 35 -25.56 4.66 19.26
C ASP A 35 -25.29 6.17 19.00
N TRP A 36 -24.28 6.50 18.18
CA TRP A 36 -23.91 7.88 17.89
C TRP A 36 -24.53 8.39 16.59
N ARG A 37 -25.66 9.11 16.70
CA ARG A 37 -26.50 9.55 15.56
C ARG A 37 -26.82 11.05 15.54
N ASP A 38 -26.00 11.86 16.20
CA ASP A 38 -26.18 13.31 16.23
C ASP A 38 -25.47 14.01 15.04
N ASP A 39 -25.60 15.33 14.97
CA ASP A 39 -24.95 16.14 13.92
C ASP A 39 -23.41 16.02 13.96
N ARG A 40 -22.82 15.71 15.12
CA ARG A 40 -21.36 15.52 15.25
C ARG A 40 -20.92 14.21 14.61
N ALA A 41 -21.74 13.16 14.69
CA ALA A 41 -21.48 11.91 13.97
C ALA A 41 -21.47 12.15 12.45
N ALA A 42 -22.42 12.94 11.95
CA ALA A 42 -22.49 13.29 10.52
C ALA A 42 -21.29 14.15 10.07
N GLU A 43 -20.84 15.10 10.90
CA GLU A 43 -19.63 15.88 10.65
C GLU A 43 -18.39 14.98 10.65
N PHE A 44 -18.30 14.05 11.60
CA PHE A 44 -17.20 13.08 11.66
C PHE A 44 -17.12 12.22 10.39
N GLU A 45 -18.26 11.71 9.92
CA GLU A 45 -18.31 10.93 8.68
C GLU A 45 -17.81 11.73 7.48
N ARG A 46 -18.28 12.97 7.35
CA ARG A 46 -17.97 13.82 6.20
C ARG A 46 -16.53 14.30 6.19
N GLU A 47 -16.00 14.68 7.34
CA GLU A 47 -14.67 15.32 7.42
C GLU A 47 -13.53 14.32 7.55
N TYR A 48 -13.74 13.25 8.31
CA TYR A 48 -12.65 12.32 8.65
C TYR A 48 -12.79 10.98 7.93
N LEU A 49 -13.97 10.37 7.88
CA LEU A 49 -14.14 9.05 7.28
C LEU A 49 -14.19 9.06 5.76
N ALA A 50 -14.97 9.96 5.16
CA ALA A 50 -15.17 10.06 3.72
C ALA A 50 -13.85 10.12 2.92
N PRO A 51 -12.82 10.90 3.32
CA PRO A 51 -11.55 10.94 2.58
C PRO A 51 -10.63 9.73 2.81
N LEU A 52 -10.83 8.94 3.88
CA LEU A 52 -9.90 7.86 4.25
C LEU A 52 -9.91 6.71 3.24
N GLY A 53 -11.09 6.22 2.84
CA GLY A 53 -11.21 5.12 1.89
C GLY A 53 -10.50 5.38 0.55
N PRO A 54 -10.82 6.49 -0.15
CA PRO A 54 -10.12 6.89 -1.37
C PRO A 54 -8.61 7.08 -1.16
N SER A 55 -8.19 7.63 -0.02
CA SER A 55 -6.76 7.84 0.28
C SER A 55 -6.01 6.52 0.48
N LEU A 56 -6.62 5.53 1.15
CA LEU A 56 -6.05 4.20 1.29
C LEU A 56 -5.92 3.48 -0.06
N SER A 57 -6.94 3.61 -0.92
CA SER A 57 -6.91 3.04 -2.27
C SER A 57 -5.77 3.65 -3.09
N ARG A 58 -5.63 4.98 -3.09
CA ARG A 58 -4.51 5.67 -3.76
C ARG A 58 -3.16 5.23 -3.21
N PHE A 59 -3.02 5.15 -1.89
CA PHE A 59 -1.79 4.67 -1.25
C PHE A 59 -1.41 3.26 -1.70
N ALA A 60 -2.39 2.34 -1.73
CA ALA A 60 -2.18 0.97 -2.19
C ALA A 60 -1.72 0.90 -3.65
N SER A 61 -2.32 1.72 -4.52
CA SER A 61 -1.93 1.82 -5.93
C SER A 61 -0.51 2.35 -6.10
N CYS A 62 -0.16 3.47 -5.44
CA CYS A 62 1.18 4.04 -5.50
C CYS A 62 2.25 3.06 -4.98
N LEU A 63 1.94 2.30 -3.93
CA LEU A 63 2.86 1.29 -3.42
C LEU A 63 3.05 0.14 -4.42
N ALA A 64 1.98 -0.31 -5.06
CA ALA A 64 2.07 -1.33 -6.10
C ALA A 64 2.95 -0.87 -7.27
N GLU A 65 2.72 0.35 -7.77
CA GLU A 65 3.53 0.96 -8.83
C GLU A 65 5.01 1.11 -8.44
N PHE A 66 5.28 1.53 -7.19
CA PHE A 66 6.62 1.63 -6.66
C PHE A 66 7.33 0.26 -6.62
N THR A 67 6.67 -0.76 -6.06
CA THR A 67 7.26 -2.11 -5.99
C THR A 67 7.53 -2.70 -7.38
N GLU A 68 6.66 -2.43 -8.35
CA GLU A 68 6.85 -2.88 -9.73
C GLU A 68 8.01 -2.16 -10.42
N THR A 69 8.12 -0.85 -10.20
CA THR A 69 9.24 -0.04 -10.74
C THR A 69 10.58 -0.54 -10.19
N LEU A 70 10.65 -0.90 -8.91
CA LEU A 70 11.85 -1.52 -8.31
C LEU A 70 12.18 -2.86 -8.97
N ARG A 71 11.20 -3.76 -9.15
CA ARG A 71 11.42 -5.06 -9.81
C ARG A 71 11.96 -4.89 -11.22
N LYS A 72 11.34 -4.02 -12.02
CA LYS A 72 11.77 -3.73 -13.40
C LYS A 72 13.19 -3.16 -13.45
N SER A 73 13.50 -2.24 -12.53
CA SER A 73 14.83 -1.63 -12.46
C SER A 73 15.90 -2.67 -12.13
N GLN A 74 15.62 -3.56 -11.18
CA GLN A 74 16.55 -4.63 -10.82
C GLN A 74 16.73 -5.65 -11.95
N ALA A 75 15.64 -6.04 -12.65
CA ALA A 75 15.71 -6.91 -13.80
C ALA A 75 16.59 -6.31 -14.90
N ALA A 76 16.40 -5.02 -15.23
CA ALA A 76 17.18 -4.33 -16.24
C ALA A 76 18.68 -4.26 -15.90
N ILE A 77 19.03 -4.04 -14.62
CA ILE A 77 20.43 -4.06 -14.16
C ILE A 77 21.03 -5.46 -14.33
N ASN A 78 20.31 -6.50 -13.89
CA ASN A 78 20.79 -7.88 -13.98
C ASN A 78 20.96 -8.35 -15.43
N GLU A 79 20.04 -8.00 -16.33
CA GLU A 79 20.17 -8.29 -17.77
C GLU A 79 21.39 -7.59 -18.38
N THR A 80 21.70 -6.37 -17.94
CA THR A 80 22.86 -5.61 -18.44
C THR A 80 24.19 -6.21 -17.95
N ASP A 81 24.25 -6.66 -16.68
CA ASP A 81 25.43 -7.36 -16.12
C ASP A 81 25.70 -8.67 -16.86
N GLN A 82 24.64 -9.46 -17.14
CA GLN A 82 24.76 -10.73 -17.88
C GLN A 82 25.28 -10.53 -19.31
N ARG A 83 24.70 -9.58 -20.07
CA ARG A 83 25.18 -9.28 -21.44
C ARG A 83 26.63 -8.79 -21.49
N SER A 84 27.06 -8.05 -20.47
CA SER A 84 28.44 -7.55 -20.40
C SER A 84 29.45 -8.68 -20.12
N GLY A 85 29.03 -9.71 -19.39
CA GLY A 85 29.84 -10.90 -19.13
C GLY A 85 29.92 -11.88 -20.31
N GLU A 86 28.95 -11.89 -21.23
CA GLU A 86 28.98 -12.74 -22.45
C GLU A 86 29.85 -12.19 -23.58
N LEU A 87 30.20 -10.89 -23.52
CA LEU A 87 31.01 -10.19 -24.53
C LEU A 87 32.52 -10.19 -24.23
N TYR A 88 32.96 -10.80 -23.12
CA TYR A 88 34.35 -10.96 -22.69
C TYR A 88 34.70 -12.44 -22.50
#